data_AF-A0A2S8GSI9-F1
#
_entry.id   AF-A0A2S8GSI9-F1
#
_cell.length_a   1.000
_cell.length_b   1.000
_cell.length_c   1.000
_cell.angle_alpha   90.00
_cell.angle_beta   90.00
_cell.angle_gamma   90.00
#
_symmetry.space_group_name_H-M   'P 1'
#
loop_
_entity.id
_entity.type
_entity.pdbx_description
1 polymer ?
#
loop_
_entity_poly.entity_id
_entity_poly.type
_entity_poly.pdbx_seq_one_letter_code
_entity_poly.pdbx_strand_id
1 'polypeptide(L)'
;MQQLNSLIGDLKDIRRIGFDKRLPAPRDEMFAQLADLYLSSNADDRAEIRAALPDDCRLLVIGFSSRMAILAERFADRSYLLRAFAAHSIEDFQWDGRENILRLVLVCHVAKEMGEEPSALLEEMAIISSEGGAKAFRSFASRPDNLNTLQSIEVVKIETPEGVDYVHRP
;
A
#
# COMPACT_ATOMS: atom_id res chain seq x y z
N MET A 1 -11.30 -17.03 8.37
CA MET A 1 -11.28 -16.60 9.78
C MET A 1 -10.10 -17.08 10.63
N GLN A 2 -9.78 -18.38 10.72
CA GLN A 2 -8.63 -18.83 11.52
C GLN A 2 -7.29 -18.21 11.05
N GLN A 3 -7.09 -18.10 9.73
CA GLN A 3 -5.92 -17.46 9.12
C GLN A 3 -5.83 -15.95 9.43
N LEU A 4 -6.95 -15.22 9.35
CA LEU A 4 -7.01 -13.78 9.68
C LEU A 4 -6.60 -13.55 11.15
N ASN A 5 -7.15 -14.34 12.07
CA ASN A 5 -6.83 -14.20 13.49
C ASN A 5 -5.34 -14.45 13.80
N SER A 6 -4.71 -15.40 13.10
CA SER A 6 -3.26 -15.63 13.18
C SER A 6 -2.48 -14.41 12.69
N LEU A 7 -2.79 -13.92 11.48
CA LEU A 7 -2.12 -12.77 10.88
C LEU A 7 -2.24 -11.51 11.75
N ILE A 8 -3.43 -11.20 12.25
CA ILE A 8 -3.65 -10.04 13.14
C ILE A 8 -2.91 -10.22 14.47
N GLY A 9 -2.84 -11.44 14.99
CA GLY A 9 -2.04 -11.75 16.19
C GLY A 9 -0.58 -11.37 16.00
N ASP A 10 0.03 -11.83 14.91
CA ASP A 10 1.45 -11.60 14.63
C ASP A 10 1.77 -10.12 14.31
N LEU A 11 0.81 -9.37 13.74
CA LEU A 11 0.96 -7.93 13.48
C LEU A 11 1.13 -7.09 14.76
N LYS A 12 0.50 -7.49 15.87
CA LYS A 12 0.61 -6.76 17.15
C LYS A 12 2.04 -6.79 17.71
N ASP A 13 2.77 -7.88 17.47
CA ASP A 13 4.16 -8.02 17.91
C ASP A 13 5.14 -7.16 17.09
N ILE A 14 4.80 -6.87 15.82
CA ILE A 14 5.65 -6.11 14.89
C ILE A 14 5.78 -4.63 15.30
N ARG A 15 4.72 -4.05 15.90
CA ARG A 15 4.64 -2.63 16.29
C ARG A 15 5.90 -2.11 16.98
N ARG A 16 6.51 -2.89 17.86
CA ARG A 16 7.64 -2.42 18.70
C ARG A 16 8.93 -2.15 17.92
N ILE A 17 9.04 -2.68 16.71
CA ILE A 17 10.34 -2.77 16.01
C ILE A 17 10.30 -2.11 14.61
N GLY A 18 9.13 -1.96 13.97
CA GLY A 18 9.02 -1.35 12.64
C GLY A 18 9.47 -2.25 11.48
N PHE A 19 9.78 -1.70 10.31
CA PHE A 19 10.33 -2.49 9.20
C PHE A 19 11.86 -2.58 9.27
N ASP A 20 12.42 -3.69 8.76
CA ASP A 20 13.84 -3.77 8.45
C ASP A 20 14.16 -2.82 7.28
N LYS A 21 15.36 -2.23 7.29
CA LYS A 21 15.83 -1.39 6.20
C LYS A 21 16.02 -2.17 4.90
N ARG A 22 16.26 -3.48 4.98
CA ARG A 22 16.38 -4.36 3.82
C ARG A 22 15.03 -4.57 3.15
N LEU A 23 15.06 -4.79 1.83
CA LEU A 23 13.88 -5.05 1.03
C LEU A 23 14.21 -6.16 0.01
N PRO A 24 13.47 -7.29 -0.02
CA PRO A 24 12.37 -7.65 0.89
C PRO A 24 12.87 -7.99 2.31
N ALA A 25 12.00 -7.76 3.30
CA ALA A 25 12.18 -8.18 4.69
C ALA A 25 11.18 -9.27 5.08
N PRO A 26 11.47 -10.13 6.07
CA PRO A 26 10.54 -11.18 6.50
C PRO A 26 9.14 -10.67 6.90
N ARG A 27 9.05 -9.41 7.35
CA ARG A 27 7.76 -8.79 7.73
C ARG A 27 6.92 -8.38 6.53
N ASP A 28 7.55 -8.11 5.38
CA ASP A 28 6.82 -7.81 4.16
C ASP A 28 5.96 -8.98 3.73
N GLU A 29 6.45 -10.21 3.93
CA GLU A 29 5.72 -11.44 3.65
C GLU A 29 4.40 -11.52 4.44
N MET A 30 4.41 -11.11 5.70
CA MET A 30 3.20 -11.15 6.54
C MET A 30 2.13 -10.15 6.08
N PHE A 31 2.53 -8.93 5.74
CA PHE A 31 1.61 -7.94 5.18
C PHE A 31 1.18 -8.33 3.77
N ALA A 32 2.04 -8.97 2.98
CA ALA A 32 1.69 -9.52 1.67
C ALA A 32 0.62 -10.60 1.79
N GLN A 33 0.73 -11.50 2.76
CA GLN A 33 -0.31 -12.49 3.04
C GLN A 33 -1.65 -11.86 3.44
N LEU A 34 -1.63 -10.79 4.23
CA LEU A 34 -2.85 -10.03 4.54
C LEU A 34 -3.45 -9.38 3.28
N ALA A 35 -2.61 -8.78 2.43
CA ALA A 35 -3.04 -8.16 1.17
C ALA A 35 -3.61 -9.19 0.19
N ASP A 36 -2.97 -10.35 0.05
CA ASP A 36 -3.43 -11.45 -0.80
C ASP A 36 -4.75 -12.05 -0.31
N LEU A 37 -4.89 -12.21 1.01
CA LEU A 37 -6.15 -12.62 1.63
C LEU A 37 -7.25 -11.60 1.30
N TYR A 38 -6.96 -10.30 1.43
CA TYR A 38 -7.93 -9.24 1.13
C TYR A 38 -8.35 -9.24 -0.35
N LEU A 39 -7.39 -9.34 -1.27
CA LEU A 39 -7.63 -9.32 -2.72
C LEU A 39 -8.45 -10.51 -3.20
N SER A 40 -8.31 -11.67 -2.55
CA SER A 40 -9.05 -12.90 -2.88
C SER A 40 -10.37 -13.07 -2.11
N SER A 41 -10.64 -12.21 -1.12
CA SER A 41 -11.82 -12.29 -0.26
C SER A 41 -13.08 -11.71 -0.91
N ASN A 42 -14.27 -12.11 -0.44
CA ASN A 42 -15.54 -11.46 -0.80
C ASN A 42 -15.78 -10.15 -0.01
N ALA A 43 -16.90 -9.48 -0.23
CA ALA A 43 -17.19 -8.19 0.41
C ALA A 43 -17.28 -8.26 1.94
N ASP A 44 -17.88 -9.32 2.48
CA ASP A 44 -18.06 -9.51 3.92
C ASP A 44 -16.70 -9.80 4.59
N ASP A 45 -15.92 -10.72 4.04
CA ASP A 45 -14.58 -11.04 4.52
C ASP A 45 -13.65 -9.81 4.47
N ARG A 46 -13.73 -8.99 3.41
CA ARG A 46 -12.97 -7.73 3.33
C ARG A 46 -13.38 -6.73 4.41
N ALA A 47 -14.67 -6.67 4.77
CA ALA A 47 -15.14 -5.83 5.86
C ALA A 47 -14.61 -6.33 7.21
N GLU A 48 -14.60 -7.64 7.44
CA GLU A 48 -14.03 -8.24 8.64
C GLU A 48 -12.52 -8.00 8.75
N ILE A 49 -11.77 -8.11 7.65
CA ILE A 49 -10.33 -7.80 7.62
C ILE A 49 -10.07 -6.35 8.05
N ARG A 50 -10.79 -5.38 7.47
CA ARG A 50 -10.65 -3.96 7.85
C ARG A 50 -11.01 -3.72 9.31
N ALA A 51 -12.08 -4.35 9.80
CA ALA A 51 -12.54 -4.21 11.17
C ALA A 51 -11.58 -4.85 12.19
N ALA A 52 -10.88 -5.92 11.79
CA ALA A 52 -9.92 -6.61 12.64
C ALA A 52 -8.57 -5.90 12.72
N LEU A 53 -8.29 -4.93 11.84
CA LEU A 53 -7.02 -4.21 11.79
C LEU A 53 -6.87 -3.32 13.04
N PRO A 54 -5.85 -3.54 13.89
CA PRO A 54 -5.59 -2.67 15.03
C PRO A 54 -5.17 -1.26 14.58
N ASP A 55 -5.67 -0.22 15.28
CA ASP A 55 -5.35 1.17 14.93
C ASP A 55 -3.85 1.47 14.97
N ASP A 56 -3.13 0.85 15.90
CA ASP A 56 -1.68 0.99 16.04
C ASP A 56 -0.87 0.27 14.94
N CYS A 57 -1.52 -0.53 14.10
CA CYS A 57 -0.91 -1.19 12.95
C CYS A 57 -1.15 -0.43 11.63
N ARG A 58 -2.07 0.55 11.59
CA ARG A 58 -2.44 1.27 10.36
C ARG A 58 -1.26 1.95 9.69
N LEU A 59 -0.40 2.62 10.47
CA LEU A 59 0.82 3.25 9.93
C LEU A 59 1.78 2.22 9.30
N LEU A 60 1.85 1.00 9.83
CA LEU A 60 2.68 -0.05 9.26
C LEU A 60 2.08 -0.62 7.98
N VAL A 61 0.76 -0.78 7.91
CA VAL A 61 0.07 -1.21 6.69
C VAL A 61 0.31 -0.21 5.56
N ILE A 62 0.18 1.09 5.80
CA ILE A 62 0.51 2.07 4.75
C ILE A 62 2.02 2.10 4.50
N GLY A 63 2.88 1.96 5.50
CA GLY A 63 4.34 1.83 5.29
C GLY A 63 4.70 0.65 4.37
N PHE A 64 3.97 -0.46 4.48
CA PHE A 64 4.08 -1.60 3.59
C PHE A 64 3.74 -1.27 2.13
N SER A 65 2.81 -0.34 1.86
CA SER A 65 2.44 0.03 0.49
C SER A 65 3.63 0.57 -0.32
N SER A 66 4.42 1.47 0.27
CA SER A 66 5.64 2.01 -0.36
C SER A 66 6.68 0.92 -0.64
N ARG A 67 6.84 -0.01 0.30
CA ARG A 67 7.76 -1.14 0.17
C ARG A 67 7.36 -2.07 -0.97
N MET A 68 6.06 -2.34 -1.11
CA MET A 68 5.55 -3.14 -2.22
C MET A 68 5.66 -2.41 -3.55
N ALA A 69 5.47 -1.09 -3.60
CA ALA A 69 5.70 -0.32 -4.82
C ALA A 69 7.16 -0.44 -5.29
N ILE A 70 8.13 -0.29 -4.38
CA ILE A 70 9.55 -0.49 -4.72
C ILE A 70 9.81 -1.91 -5.25
N LEU A 71 9.27 -2.94 -4.58
CA LEU A 71 9.41 -4.32 -5.04
C LEU A 71 8.77 -4.56 -6.40
N ALA A 72 7.60 -3.95 -6.67
CA ALA A 72 6.90 -4.09 -7.94
C ALA A 72 7.78 -3.63 -9.10
N GLU A 73 8.45 -2.50 -8.95
CA GLU A 73 9.35 -2.00 -9.98
C GLU A 73 10.64 -2.81 -10.08
N ARG A 74 11.30 -3.10 -8.95
CA ARG A 74 12.55 -3.88 -8.92
C ARG A 74 12.41 -5.22 -9.61
N PHE A 75 11.27 -5.89 -9.41
CA PHE A 75 11.02 -7.23 -9.92
C PHE A 75 10.11 -7.26 -11.16
N ALA A 76 9.66 -6.09 -11.63
CA ALA A 76 8.67 -5.97 -12.72
C ALA A 76 7.44 -6.88 -12.52
N ASP A 77 6.93 -6.93 -11.27
CA ASP A 77 5.85 -7.84 -10.88
C ASP A 77 4.63 -7.07 -10.37
N ARG A 78 3.55 -7.13 -11.16
CA ARG A 78 2.27 -6.47 -10.90
C ARG A 78 1.62 -6.93 -9.59
N SER A 79 1.92 -8.13 -9.10
CA SER A 79 1.34 -8.63 -7.83
C SER A 79 1.75 -7.77 -6.64
N TYR A 80 3.01 -7.29 -6.60
CA TYR A 80 3.44 -6.34 -5.58
C TYR A 80 2.72 -4.99 -5.72
N LEU A 81 2.50 -4.53 -6.95
CA LEU A 81 1.76 -3.29 -7.18
C LEU A 81 0.31 -3.38 -6.64
N LEU A 82 -0.38 -4.49 -6.91
CA LEU A 82 -1.73 -4.72 -6.38
C LEU A 82 -1.74 -4.79 -4.85
N ARG A 83 -0.75 -5.46 -4.23
CA ARG A 83 -0.60 -5.50 -2.77
C ARG A 83 -0.37 -4.10 -2.19
N ALA A 84 0.38 -3.25 -2.90
CA ALA A 84 0.61 -1.86 -2.50
C ALA A 84 -0.71 -1.07 -2.44
N PHE A 85 -1.55 -1.18 -3.46
CA PHE A 85 -2.87 -0.55 -3.42
C PHE A 85 -3.81 -1.18 -2.38
N ALA A 86 -3.82 -2.51 -2.27
CA ALA A 86 -4.67 -3.22 -1.31
C ALA A 86 -4.40 -2.77 0.13
N ALA A 87 -3.15 -2.42 0.46
CA ALA A 87 -2.78 -1.89 1.76
C ALA A 87 -3.56 -0.60 2.12
N HIS A 88 -3.78 0.29 1.16
CA HIS A 88 -4.61 1.50 1.36
C HIS A 88 -6.09 1.13 1.58
N SER A 89 -6.60 0.14 0.86
CA SER A 89 -7.97 -0.37 1.04
C SER A 89 -8.18 -1.05 2.40
N ILE A 90 -7.17 -1.78 2.89
CA ILE A 90 -7.18 -2.45 4.19
C ILE A 90 -7.11 -1.42 5.32
N GLU A 91 -6.23 -0.43 5.20
CA GLU A 91 -6.10 0.64 6.19
C GLU A 91 -7.30 1.60 6.18
N ASP A 92 -7.99 1.71 5.03
CA ASP A 92 -9.24 2.43 4.85
C ASP A 92 -9.16 3.94 5.12
N PHE A 93 -7.98 4.52 4.92
CA PHE A 93 -7.71 5.96 5.04
C PHE A 93 -8.05 6.55 6.42
N GLN A 94 -7.92 5.77 7.49
CA GLN A 94 -8.35 6.15 8.86
C GLN A 94 -7.24 6.77 9.73
N TRP A 95 -5.97 6.55 9.41
CA TRP A 95 -4.83 6.99 10.22
C TRP A 95 -4.50 8.48 10.05
N ASP A 96 -3.91 8.84 8.91
CA ASP A 96 -3.66 10.21 8.49
C ASP A 96 -3.81 10.26 6.97
N GLY A 97 -4.76 11.07 6.49
CA GLY A 97 -5.01 11.23 5.06
C GLY A 97 -3.78 11.72 4.30
N ARG A 98 -2.89 12.50 4.94
CA ARG A 98 -1.64 12.99 4.33
C ARG A 98 -0.68 11.83 4.07
N GLU A 99 -0.47 10.97 5.05
CA GLU A 99 0.41 9.80 4.93
C GLU A 99 -0.06 8.85 3.82
N ASN A 100 -1.39 8.67 3.71
CA ASN A 100 -1.99 7.92 2.61
C ASN A 100 -1.71 8.55 1.25
N ILE A 101 -1.94 9.86 1.12
CA ILE A 101 -1.70 10.61 -0.12
C ILE A 101 -0.24 10.47 -0.56
N LEU A 102 0.73 10.72 0.33
CA LEU A 102 2.15 10.68 -0.01
C LEU A 102 2.55 9.32 -0.60
N ARG A 103 2.06 8.24 0.02
CA ARG A 103 2.39 6.88 -0.43
C ARG A 103 1.63 6.49 -1.68
N LEU A 104 0.37 6.90 -1.81
CA LEU A 104 -0.40 6.63 -3.01
C LEU A 104 0.17 7.36 -4.24
N VAL A 105 0.76 8.55 -4.07
CA VAL A 105 1.54 9.22 -5.13
C VAL A 105 2.71 8.36 -5.59
N LEU A 106 3.47 7.78 -4.66
CA LEU A 106 4.56 6.86 -5.00
C LEU A 106 4.04 5.61 -5.73
N VAL A 107 2.99 4.96 -5.21
CA VAL A 107 2.39 3.76 -5.81
C VAL A 107 1.92 4.05 -7.25
N CYS A 108 1.22 5.17 -7.47
CA CYS A 108 0.78 5.57 -8.80
C CYS A 108 1.94 5.97 -9.73
N HIS A 109 3.03 6.53 -9.19
CA HIS A 109 4.23 6.77 -9.97
C HIS A 109 4.85 5.47 -10.45
N VAL A 110 5.05 4.49 -9.56
CA VAL A 110 5.56 3.16 -9.92
C VAL A 110 4.67 2.47 -10.95
N ALA A 111 3.34 2.54 -10.79
CA ALA A 111 2.41 2.01 -11.78
C ALA A 111 2.69 2.56 -13.19
N LYS A 112 2.92 3.87 -13.31
CA LYS A 112 3.27 4.50 -14.60
C LYS A 112 4.61 4.01 -15.14
N GLU A 113 5.64 3.87 -14.29
CA GLU A 113 6.96 3.34 -14.70
C GLU A 113 6.86 1.90 -15.20
N MET A 114 5.93 1.11 -14.65
CA MET A 114 5.64 -0.27 -15.08
C MET A 114 4.74 -0.34 -16.32
N GLY A 115 4.28 0.80 -16.87
CA GLY A 115 3.37 0.85 -18.01
C GLY A 115 1.91 0.52 -17.68
N GLU A 116 1.55 0.48 -16.40
CA GLU A 116 0.17 0.32 -15.95
C GLU A 116 -0.54 1.67 -15.93
N GLU A 117 -1.88 1.64 -16.02
CA GLU A 117 -2.71 2.84 -15.96
C GLU A 117 -3.22 3.04 -14.51
N PRO A 118 -2.76 4.09 -13.79
CA PRO A 118 -3.08 4.24 -12.38
C PRO A 118 -4.57 4.47 -12.09
N SER A 119 -5.32 5.14 -12.97
CA SER A 119 -6.74 5.43 -12.72
C SER A 119 -7.59 4.15 -12.71
N ALA A 120 -7.24 3.17 -13.55
CA ALA A 120 -7.88 1.88 -13.64
C ALA A 120 -7.56 1.04 -12.40
N LEU A 121 -6.30 1.06 -11.93
CA LEU A 121 -5.93 0.40 -10.67
C LEU A 121 -6.63 1.05 -9.48
N LEU A 122 -6.72 2.38 -9.43
CA LEU A 122 -7.45 3.09 -8.37
C LEU A 122 -8.94 2.72 -8.37
N GLU A 123 -9.58 2.61 -9.54
CA GLU A 123 -10.99 2.19 -9.62
C GLU A 123 -11.18 0.71 -9.28
N GLU A 124 -10.28 -0.18 -9.73
CA GLU A 124 -10.25 -1.61 -9.33
C GLU A 124 -10.23 -1.74 -7.80
N MET A 125 -9.42 -0.92 -7.14
CA MET A 125 -9.27 -0.91 -5.69
C MET A 125 -10.47 -0.24 -4.99
N ALA A 126 -11.06 0.79 -5.61
CA ALA A 126 -12.29 1.40 -5.11
C ALA A 126 -13.46 0.40 -5.08
N ILE A 127 -13.57 -0.50 -6.06
CA ILE A 127 -14.65 -1.52 -6.11
C ILE A 127 -14.58 -2.47 -4.92
N ILE A 128 -13.39 -2.84 -4.46
CA ILE A 128 -13.21 -3.80 -3.36
C ILE A 128 -13.08 -3.15 -1.98
N SER A 129 -13.03 -1.81 -1.91
CA SER A 129 -12.88 -1.03 -0.68
C SER A 129 -14.19 -0.83 0.08
N SER A 130 -14.11 -0.24 1.28
CA SER A 130 -15.29 0.35 1.92
C SER A 130 -15.82 1.54 1.10
N GLU A 131 -17.00 2.07 1.42
CA GLU A 131 -17.49 3.32 0.81
C GLU A 131 -16.51 4.48 1.03
N GLY A 132 -15.93 4.57 2.23
CA GLY A 132 -14.94 5.59 2.59
C GLY A 132 -13.66 5.47 1.76
N GLY A 133 -13.09 4.27 1.70
CA GLY A 133 -11.91 3.97 0.88
C GLY A 133 -12.16 4.19 -0.61
N ALA A 134 -13.32 3.76 -1.12
CA ALA A 134 -13.71 3.98 -2.51
C ALA A 134 -13.78 5.48 -2.86
N LYS A 135 -14.38 6.28 -1.97
CA LYS A 135 -14.42 7.74 -2.10
C LYS A 135 -13.01 8.34 -2.07
N ALA A 136 -12.13 7.84 -1.20
CA ALA A 136 -10.75 8.32 -1.11
C ALA A 136 -9.95 8.02 -2.39
N PHE A 137 -10.03 6.80 -2.93
CA PHE A 137 -9.38 6.45 -4.19
C PHE A 137 -9.87 7.30 -5.36
N ARG A 138 -11.19 7.45 -5.52
CA ARG A 138 -11.77 8.27 -6.59
C ARG A 138 -11.42 9.75 -6.42
N SER A 139 -11.44 10.26 -5.19
CA SER A 139 -11.01 11.62 -4.89
C SER A 139 -9.52 11.83 -5.18
N PHE A 140 -8.69 10.80 -4.99
CA PHE A 140 -7.28 10.86 -5.36
C PHE A 140 -7.10 10.87 -6.89
N ALA A 141 -7.84 10.01 -7.60
CA ALA A 141 -7.82 9.94 -9.06
C ALA A 141 -8.24 11.26 -9.73
N SER A 142 -9.15 12.03 -9.11
CA SER A 142 -9.59 13.33 -9.62
C SER A 142 -8.65 14.50 -9.29
N ARG A 143 -7.53 14.26 -8.61
CA ARG A 143 -6.58 15.33 -8.26
C ARG A 143 -5.86 15.83 -9.52
N PRO A 144 -5.50 17.12 -9.56
CA PRO A 144 -4.61 17.66 -10.60
C PRO A 144 -3.29 16.87 -10.70
N ASP A 145 -2.89 16.51 -11.91
CA ASP A 145 -1.69 15.68 -12.16
C ASP A 145 -0.42 16.25 -11.55
N ASN A 146 -0.27 17.57 -11.51
CA ASN A 146 0.89 18.24 -10.93
C ASN A 146 1.03 18.00 -9.41
N LEU A 147 -0.06 17.66 -8.73
CA LEU A 147 -0.05 17.30 -7.31
C LEU A 147 0.21 15.80 -7.06
N ASN A 148 0.22 14.99 -8.13
CA ASN A 148 0.42 13.54 -8.10
C ASN A 148 1.78 13.17 -8.70
N THR A 149 2.84 13.85 -8.26
CA THR A 149 4.21 13.64 -8.73
C THR A 149 5.15 13.40 -7.55
N LEU A 150 6.26 12.69 -7.76
CA LEU A 150 7.27 12.54 -6.70
C LEU A 150 7.80 13.88 -6.19
N GLN A 151 7.89 14.87 -7.09
CA GLN A 151 8.31 16.23 -6.72
C GLN A 151 7.35 16.90 -5.73
N SER A 152 6.03 16.69 -5.86
CA SER A 152 5.05 17.28 -4.93
C SER A 152 5.11 16.68 -3.52
N ILE A 153 5.76 15.53 -3.37
CA ILE A 153 5.96 14.84 -2.09
C ILE A 153 7.43 14.84 -1.64
N GLU A 154 8.28 15.64 -2.31
CA GLU A 154 9.71 15.77 -2.04
C GLU A 154 10.45 14.42 -2.04
N VAL A 155 10.04 13.50 -2.90
CA VAL A 155 10.68 12.19 -3.10
C VAL A 155 11.44 12.20 -4.43
N VAL A 156 12.56 11.50 -4.47
CA VAL A 156 13.33 11.25 -5.69
C VAL A 156 13.59 9.76 -5.85
N LYS A 157 13.54 9.28 -7.09
CA LYS A 157 13.99 7.94 -7.48
C LYS A 157 15.51 7.91 -7.54
N ILE A 158 16.12 6.88 -6.98
CA ILE A 158 17.56 6.63 -7.05
C ILE A 158 17.82 5.19 -7.52
N GLU A 159 18.96 4.98 -8.16
CA GLU A 159 19.45 3.66 -8.52
C GLU A 159 20.36 3.12 -7.41
N THR A 160 20.19 1.84 -7.08
CA THR A 160 20.95 1.12 -6.05
C THR A 160 21.44 -0.23 -6.62
N PRO A 161 22.42 -0.90 -5.99
CA PRO A 161 22.82 -2.25 -6.39
C PRO A 161 21.67 -3.27 -6.38
N GLU A 162 20.65 -3.04 -5.54
CA GLU A 162 19.45 -3.87 -5.42
C GLU A 162 18.30 -3.46 -6.36
N GLY A 163 18.52 -2.50 -7.26
CA GLY A 163 17.52 -1.92 -8.16
C GLY A 163 17.12 -0.49 -7.75
N VAL A 164 15.88 -0.09 -7.98
CA VAL A 164 15.43 1.27 -7.66
C VAL A 164 15.15 1.47 -6.18
N ASP A 165 15.27 2.69 -5.68
CA ASP A 165 14.76 3.09 -4.37
C ASP A 165 14.18 4.52 -4.43
N TYR A 166 13.41 4.89 -3.42
CA TYR A 166 12.74 6.19 -3.33
C TYR A 166 13.04 6.85 -2.00
N VAL A 167 13.74 7.98 -2.06
CA VAL A 167 14.21 8.69 -0.87
C VAL A 167 13.71 10.13 -0.85
N HIS A 168 13.51 10.68 0.34
CA HIS A 168 13.22 12.11 0.48
C HIS A 168 14.41 12.94 -0.02
N ARG A 169 14.11 14.03 -0.73
CA ARG A 169 15.11 15.01 -1.15
C ARG A 169 15.73 15.63 0.12
N PRO A 170 17.07 15.67 0.23
CA PRO A 170 17.76 16.30 1.34
C PRO A 170 17.56 17.82 1.39
#